data_AF-A0A1W1XKL4-F1
#
_entry.id   AF-A0A1W1XKL4-F1
#
_cell.length_a   1.000
_cell.length_b   1.000
_cell.length_c   1.000
_cell.angle_alpha   90.00
_cell.angle_beta   90.00
_cell.angle_gamma   90.00
#
_symmetry.space_group_name_H-M   'P 1'
#
loop_
_entity.id
_entity.type
_entity.pdbx_description
1 polymer ?
#
loop_
_entity_poly.entity_id
_entity_poly.type
_entity_poly.pdbx_seq_one_letter_code
_entity_poly.pdbx_strand_id
1 'polypeptide(L)'
;MHPRTRAYARMSGLLAAVLLASSIAAHAAYPAWAEGTTYTAGTIVVYNGHDYKALVTHTAYTGAGWTPSTTPTLWQDLGADTGSSPTPAPTATPKPTATPAPTATPAPTSTPTATPKPSSTPVPTATPTPAAGSCSAAAWNSSTAYSGGAQVSYNGHTYTAKWWTQGNIPSSSTGDGLPWTDNGTCGPTATPAPTTPTPVVTATPKPTATPVPTSTPTATPVPGVTPTPNPSGVVSSGTLNFHLLLGASTAQDSMTLDGDNYTDLIMSNMIAGVMYGHLVESAYPGIQYNKDYLYGSVLGQLLQENLATQLYKSSSDLIDSSPDQQAVMGGGQGGPYQINNYAADMANGSYTPGGHSLVNFIALQKNIGYTMAEAPTQNTKVTPPSFNNKYYSPVVTAYFHYLDMISLSAIGKGTGGWTTPWQPDYDNALVNFKTLPGSFLDVMLNVAYNQGYYGTLMKSYSHLGATATTATVNQVNAYSSVWGSKDTYEQYPYQVRYYLDQFYGNPIPTSSATTFGNANIHVAFNMGNLSTVFGKVFATLAYPTSSSQSQYITVAQAQAAFNAALAQKGVAASATLDLSNAAQRAQIFGVLEAAIGNLETTLGSSFAATTNVQLQ
;
A
#
# COMPACT_ATOMS: atom_id res chain seq x y z
N MET A 1 2.96 -26.80 -86.72
CA MET A 1 3.14 -28.19 -86.27
C MET A 1 3.34 -28.17 -84.76
N HIS A 2 2.44 -28.81 -84.00
CA HIS A 2 2.69 -29.27 -82.62
C HIS A 2 3.83 -30.33 -82.63
N PRO A 3 4.46 -30.77 -81.51
CA PRO A 3 4.07 -30.65 -80.08
C PRO A 3 5.22 -30.50 -79.03
N ARG A 4 4.82 -30.28 -77.75
CA ARG A 4 5.17 -30.97 -76.47
C ARG A 4 6.58 -31.60 -76.30
N THR A 5 7.26 -31.69 -75.14
CA THR A 5 6.87 -31.99 -73.74
C THR A 5 8.16 -32.10 -72.88
N ARG A 6 8.10 -31.72 -71.58
CA ARG A 6 8.64 -32.36 -70.33
C ARG A 6 10.08 -32.94 -70.30
N ALA A 7 10.84 -33.05 -69.19
CA ALA A 7 10.88 -32.58 -67.80
C ALA A 7 12.04 -33.37 -67.10
N TYR A 8 12.50 -32.92 -65.91
CA TYR A 8 13.31 -33.64 -64.88
C TYR A 8 14.80 -33.91 -65.18
N ALA A 9 15.78 -33.93 -64.26
CA ALA A 9 15.94 -33.56 -62.84
C ALA A 9 17.41 -33.79 -62.41
N ARG A 10 17.79 -33.22 -61.23
CA ARG A 10 18.91 -33.63 -60.31
C ARG A 10 20.35 -33.36 -60.78
N MET A 11 21.36 -33.12 -59.94
CA MET A 11 21.55 -32.77 -58.52
C MET A 11 23.08 -32.56 -58.34
N SER A 12 23.46 -31.53 -57.58
CA SER A 12 24.68 -31.38 -56.75
C SER A 12 26.09 -31.55 -57.32
N GLY A 13 26.90 -30.48 -57.16
CA GLY A 13 28.36 -30.50 -57.12
C GLY A 13 28.88 -29.20 -56.50
N LEU A 14 29.20 -29.21 -55.21
CA LEU A 14 29.80 -28.11 -54.46
C LEU A 14 31.32 -28.06 -54.72
N LEU A 15 31.86 -26.88 -55.01
CA LEU A 15 33.24 -26.50 -54.69
C LEU A 15 33.32 -24.98 -54.56
N ALA A 16 33.68 -24.53 -53.36
CA ALA A 16 33.78 -23.13 -52.96
C ALA A 16 35.17 -22.59 -53.31
N ALA A 17 35.22 -21.36 -53.86
CA ALA A 17 36.40 -20.51 -53.87
C ALA A 17 35.98 -19.06 -53.56
N VAL A 18 36.71 -18.50 -52.61
CA VAL A 18 36.50 -17.26 -51.85
C VAL A 18 36.54 -16.01 -52.75
N LEU A 19 35.52 -15.15 -52.63
CA LEU A 19 35.55 -13.75 -53.09
C LEU A 19 35.48 -12.85 -51.84
N LEU A 20 36.53 -12.04 -51.63
CA LEU A 20 36.47 -10.90 -50.71
C LEU A 20 35.47 -9.89 -51.26
N ALA A 21 34.30 -9.80 -50.63
CA ALA A 21 33.39 -8.68 -50.78
C ALA A 21 33.36 -7.93 -49.44
N SER A 22 33.90 -6.72 -49.43
CA SER A 22 33.75 -5.77 -48.33
C SER A 22 32.27 -5.49 -48.12
N SER A 23 31.70 -6.05 -47.06
CA SER A 23 30.34 -5.75 -46.62
C SER A 23 30.32 -4.32 -46.08
N ILE A 24 29.89 -3.37 -46.89
CA ILE A 24 29.35 -2.10 -46.37
C ILE A 24 28.00 -2.49 -45.76
N ALA A 25 28.01 -2.76 -44.46
CA ALA A 25 26.79 -2.94 -43.70
C ALA A 25 25.98 -1.64 -43.82
N ALA A 26 24.82 -1.72 -44.47
CA ALA A 26 23.80 -0.69 -44.37
C ALA A 26 23.43 -0.57 -42.89
N HIS A 27 23.91 0.50 -42.24
CA HIS A 27 23.56 0.78 -40.86
C HIS A 27 22.14 1.31 -40.84
N ALA A 28 21.22 0.51 -40.32
CA ALA A 28 19.90 0.98 -39.96
C ALA A 28 20.07 2.09 -38.90
N ALA A 29 19.40 3.23 -39.09
CA ALA A 29 19.32 4.26 -38.06
C ALA A 29 18.83 3.62 -36.75
N TYR A 30 19.51 3.92 -35.64
CA TYR A 30 19.15 3.34 -34.35
C TYR A 30 17.74 3.79 -33.94
N PRO A 31 16.94 2.91 -33.33
CA PRO A 31 15.61 3.29 -32.87
C PRO A 31 15.73 4.39 -31.80
N ALA A 32 14.77 5.32 -31.79
CA ALA A 32 14.68 6.29 -30.71
C ALA A 32 14.44 5.57 -29.37
N TRP A 33 15.08 6.06 -28.31
CA TRP A 33 14.80 5.58 -26.96
C TRP A 33 13.34 5.87 -26.58
N ALA A 34 12.68 4.92 -25.94
CA ALA A 34 11.31 5.02 -25.49
C ALA A 34 11.11 4.25 -24.18
N GLU A 35 10.41 4.88 -23.25
CA GLU A 35 9.95 4.22 -22.02
C GLU A 35 9.02 3.04 -22.34
N GLY A 36 8.99 2.06 -21.44
CA GLY A 36 8.26 0.80 -21.59
C GLY A 36 8.99 -0.27 -22.42
N THR A 37 10.16 0.06 -23.00
CA THR A 37 10.91 -0.87 -23.86
C THR A 37 11.95 -1.67 -23.08
N THR A 38 12.08 -2.97 -23.38
CA THR A 38 13.19 -3.80 -22.91
C THR A 38 14.36 -3.73 -23.89
N TYR A 39 15.49 -3.23 -23.42
CA TYR A 39 16.74 -3.15 -24.17
C TYR A 39 17.67 -4.28 -23.74
N THR A 40 18.11 -5.11 -24.67
CA THR A 40 19.16 -6.11 -24.39
C THR A 40 20.54 -5.45 -24.36
N ALA A 41 21.45 -6.00 -23.56
CA ALA A 41 22.83 -5.52 -23.50
C ALA A 41 23.44 -5.43 -24.91
N GLY A 42 23.99 -4.27 -25.25
CA GLY A 42 24.56 -3.96 -26.56
C GLY A 42 23.60 -3.28 -27.55
N THR A 43 22.30 -3.16 -27.24
CA THR A 43 21.35 -2.38 -28.07
C THR A 43 21.78 -0.92 -28.13
N ILE A 44 21.69 -0.29 -29.31
CA ILE A 44 21.98 1.14 -29.50
C ILE A 44 20.69 1.88 -29.85
N VAL A 45 20.49 3.06 -29.25
CA VAL A 45 19.32 3.93 -29.43
C VAL A 45 19.72 5.38 -29.62
N VAL A 46 18.86 6.17 -30.25
CA VAL A 46 19.01 7.63 -30.32
C VAL A 46 18.22 8.31 -29.19
N TYR A 47 18.86 9.21 -28.43
CA TYR A 47 18.20 10.04 -27.43
C TYR A 47 18.83 11.44 -27.40
N ASN A 48 18.01 12.49 -27.48
CA ASN A 48 18.47 13.90 -27.48
C ASN A 48 19.61 14.21 -28.49
N GLY A 49 19.59 13.58 -29.67
CA GLY A 49 20.57 13.80 -30.73
C GLY A 49 21.92 13.09 -30.54
N HIS A 50 21.99 12.15 -29.59
CA HIS A 50 23.15 11.30 -29.34
C HIS A 50 22.79 9.82 -29.45
N ASP A 51 23.79 9.01 -29.81
CA ASP A 51 23.69 7.55 -29.83
C ASP A 51 24.13 6.98 -28.48
N TYR A 52 23.35 6.06 -27.92
CA TYR A 52 23.64 5.41 -26.64
C TYR A 52 23.56 3.89 -26.74
N LYS A 53 24.54 3.20 -26.14
CA LYS A 53 24.59 1.72 -26.06
C LYS A 53 24.20 1.22 -24.68
N ALA A 54 23.26 0.29 -24.62
CA ALA A 54 22.88 -0.41 -23.38
C ALA A 54 24.05 -1.27 -22.87
N LEU A 55 24.46 -1.07 -21.62
CA LEU A 55 25.53 -1.83 -20.96
C LEU A 55 25.04 -3.17 -20.41
N VAL A 56 23.78 -3.21 -19.97
CA VAL A 56 23.11 -4.40 -19.41
C VAL A 56 21.70 -4.53 -19.98
N THR A 57 21.16 -5.75 -20.00
CA THR A 57 19.77 -5.98 -20.38
C THR A 57 18.85 -5.42 -19.30
N HIS A 58 17.96 -4.49 -19.65
CA HIS A 58 17.04 -3.86 -18.72
C HIS A 58 15.75 -3.42 -19.42
N THR A 59 14.69 -3.19 -18.64
CA THR A 59 13.46 -2.54 -19.11
C THR A 59 13.45 -1.10 -18.64
N ALA A 60 13.32 -0.15 -19.56
CA ALA A 60 13.18 1.27 -19.25
C ALA A 60 11.74 1.55 -18.78
N TYR A 61 11.38 1.13 -17.57
CA TYR A 61 10.02 1.27 -17.03
C TYR A 61 9.54 2.72 -17.09
N THR A 62 8.29 2.92 -17.55
CA THR A 62 7.67 4.25 -17.67
C THR A 62 7.71 5.00 -16.35
N GLY A 63 8.21 6.24 -16.36
CA GLY A 63 8.34 7.09 -15.18
C GLY A 63 9.55 6.80 -14.27
N ALA A 64 10.39 5.80 -14.56
CA ALA A 64 11.58 5.51 -13.75
C ALA A 64 12.72 6.53 -13.94
N GLY A 65 12.63 7.40 -14.96
CA GLY A 65 13.65 8.41 -15.25
C GLY A 65 14.98 7.84 -15.75
N TRP A 66 14.99 6.57 -16.19
CA TRP A 66 16.18 5.88 -16.71
C TRP A 66 16.50 6.27 -18.15
N THR A 67 16.65 7.58 -18.39
CA THR A 67 16.99 8.07 -19.71
C THR A 67 18.47 7.81 -20.00
N PRO A 68 18.85 7.63 -21.28
CA PRO A 68 20.24 7.33 -21.64
C PRO A 68 21.24 8.38 -21.16
N SER A 69 20.85 9.65 -21.07
CA SER A 69 21.73 10.73 -20.61
C SER A 69 21.89 10.82 -19.09
N THR A 70 20.99 10.23 -18.29
CA THR A 70 21.00 10.35 -16.82
C THR A 70 21.38 9.06 -16.11
N THR A 71 21.52 7.94 -16.83
CA THR A 71 21.81 6.62 -16.24
C THR A 71 23.05 5.95 -16.84
N PRO A 72 24.26 6.47 -16.53
CA PRO A 72 25.53 5.97 -17.10
C PRO A 72 25.89 4.53 -16.67
N THR A 73 25.19 3.98 -15.67
CA THR A 73 25.29 2.58 -15.27
C THR A 73 24.53 1.63 -16.21
N LEU A 74 23.54 2.15 -16.93
CA LEU A 74 22.72 1.40 -17.91
C LEU A 74 23.11 1.71 -19.35
N TRP A 75 23.64 2.91 -19.61
CA TRP A 75 23.92 3.42 -20.96
C TRP A 75 25.34 3.99 -21.09
N GLN A 76 25.96 3.75 -22.24
CA GLN A 76 27.19 4.38 -22.68
C GLN A 76 26.89 5.35 -23.81
N ASP A 77 27.26 6.63 -23.66
CA ASP A 77 27.20 7.64 -24.72
C ASP A 77 28.25 7.34 -25.79
N LEU A 78 27.82 7.31 -27.06
CA LEU A 78 28.67 7.09 -28.23
C LEU A 78 28.94 8.40 -29.01
N GLY A 79 28.34 9.52 -28.62
CA GLY A 79 28.48 10.84 -29.25
C GLY A 79 27.26 11.26 -30.07
N ALA A 80 27.36 12.42 -30.71
CA ALA A 80 26.29 13.00 -31.52
C ALA A 80 25.94 12.13 -32.73
N ASP A 81 24.64 11.96 -33.00
CA ASP A 81 24.14 11.25 -34.18
C ASP A 81 24.58 11.96 -35.47
N THR A 82 25.20 11.23 -36.40
CA THR A 82 25.78 11.78 -37.65
C THR A 82 24.91 11.58 -38.89
N GLY A 83 23.67 11.08 -38.74
CA GLY A 83 22.51 11.43 -39.58
C GLY A 83 22.63 11.37 -41.11
N SER A 84 23.46 10.50 -41.70
CA SER A 84 23.61 10.44 -43.17
C SER A 84 22.43 9.72 -43.86
N SER A 85 21.48 10.53 -44.37
CA SER A 85 20.21 10.24 -45.11
C SER A 85 20.40 9.58 -46.51
N PRO A 86 19.39 8.96 -47.21
CA PRO A 86 18.14 9.60 -47.68
C PRO A 86 16.82 8.78 -47.56
N THR A 87 15.70 9.51 -47.71
CA THR A 87 14.27 9.16 -47.64
C THR A 87 13.82 7.95 -48.52
N PRO A 88 12.90 7.07 -48.07
CA PRO A 88 12.37 5.98 -48.90
C PRO A 88 11.22 6.39 -49.84
N ALA A 89 11.24 5.82 -51.05
CA ALA A 89 10.10 5.72 -51.96
C ALA A 89 9.20 4.51 -51.58
N PRO A 90 7.88 4.55 -51.86
CA PRO A 90 6.95 3.52 -51.40
C PRO A 90 7.14 2.22 -52.18
N THR A 91 7.34 1.10 -51.48
CA THR A 91 7.48 -0.24 -52.10
C THR A 91 6.39 -1.19 -51.59
N ALA A 92 5.93 -2.04 -52.51
CA ALA A 92 4.66 -2.76 -52.55
C ALA A 92 4.37 -3.77 -51.42
N THR A 93 3.07 -3.89 -51.14
CA THR A 93 2.43 -4.86 -50.24
C THR A 93 2.79 -6.31 -50.59
N PRO A 94 3.25 -7.14 -49.62
CA PRO A 94 3.46 -8.56 -49.85
C PRO A 94 2.14 -9.30 -50.04
N LYS A 95 2.12 -10.20 -51.03
CA LYS A 95 1.04 -11.16 -51.29
C LYS A 95 0.93 -12.16 -50.13
N PRO A 96 -0.28 -12.56 -49.69
CA PRO A 96 -0.45 -13.47 -48.56
C PRO A 96 0.17 -14.83 -48.88
N THR A 97 1.10 -15.27 -48.02
CA THR A 97 1.59 -16.65 -48.02
C THR A 97 0.67 -17.46 -47.11
N ALA A 98 0.21 -18.61 -47.58
CA ALA A 98 -0.74 -19.47 -46.89
C ALA A 98 -0.22 -19.89 -45.51
N THR A 99 -1.04 -19.65 -44.49
CA THR A 99 -0.87 -20.10 -43.11
C THR A 99 -0.71 -21.62 -43.07
N PRO A 100 0.35 -22.17 -42.45
CA PRO A 100 0.44 -23.61 -42.18
C PRO A 100 -0.71 -24.06 -41.29
N ALA A 101 -1.29 -25.22 -41.59
CA ALA A 101 -2.36 -25.81 -40.80
C ALA A 101 -1.91 -26.02 -39.33
N PRO A 102 -2.78 -25.79 -38.34
CA PRO A 102 -2.42 -25.92 -36.94
C PRO A 102 -2.03 -27.35 -36.63
N THR A 103 -0.80 -27.54 -36.13
CA THR A 103 -0.40 -28.79 -35.48
C THR A 103 -1.01 -28.80 -34.09
N ALA A 104 -1.73 -29.87 -33.75
CA ALA A 104 -2.45 -29.98 -32.49
C ALA A 104 -1.50 -29.85 -31.27
N THR A 105 -1.79 -28.88 -30.43
CA THR A 105 -1.16 -28.71 -29.11
C THR A 105 -1.58 -29.87 -28.19
N PRO A 106 -0.64 -30.63 -27.58
CA PRO A 106 -1.01 -31.65 -26.61
C PRO A 106 -1.58 -31.04 -25.33
N ALA A 107 -2.64 -31.66 -24.81
CA ALA A 107 -3.37 -31.22 -23.62
C ALA A 107 -2.54 -31.38 -22.31
N PRO A 108 -2.66 -30.46 -21.33
CA PRO A 108 -2.01 -30.62 -20.03
C PRO A 108 -2.70 -31.72 -19.23
N THR A 109 -1.93 -32.72 -18.79
CA THR A 109 -2.39 -33.78 -17.88
C THR A 109 -1.96 -33.43 -16.46
N SER A 110 -2.92 -33.32 -15.54
CA SER A 110 -2.68 -33.22 -14.10
C SER A 110 -2.58 -34.62 -13.49
N THR A 111 -1.52 -34.86 -12.71
CA THR A 111 -1.49 -35.48 -11.36
C THR A 111 -0.06 -35.95 -11.04
N PRO A 112 0.64 -35.41 -10.03
CA PRO A 112 1.89 -36.00 -9.55
C PRO A 112 1.64 -37.24 -8.69
N THR A 113 2.24 -38.36 -9.06
CA THR A 113 2.34 -39.58 -8.22
C THR A 113 3.32 -39.34 -7.06
N ALA A 114 2.94 -39.77 -5.86
CA ALA A 114 3.75 -39.65 -4.64
C ALA A 114 5.09 -40.42 -4.74
N THR A 115 6.19 -39.70 -4.61
CA THR A 115 7.54 -40.24 -4.45
C THR A 115 7.71 -40.76 -3.00
N PRO A 116 8.32 -41.95 -2.78
CA PRO A 116 8.53 -42.46 -1.43
C PRO A 116 9.45 -41.53 -0.62
N LYS A 117 8.99 -41.22 0.60
CA LYS A 117 9.66 -40.39 1.61
C LYS A 117 11.08 -40.92 1.91
N PRO A 118 12.14 -40.11 1.73
CA PRO A 118 13.46 -40.48 2.24
C PRO A 118 13.44 -40.60 3.77
N SER A 119 14.01 -41.70 4.24
CA SER A 119 14.27 -41.98 5.66
C SER A 119 15.16 -40.89 6.26
N SER A 120 14.83 -40.47 7.48
CA SER A 120 15.46 -39.38 8.22
C SER A 120 16.96 -39.60 8.41
N THR A 121 17.76 -38.77 7.77
CA THR A 121 19.13 -38.47 8.20
C THR A 121 19.05 -37.77 9.57
N PRO A 122 19.85 -38.14 10.58
CA PRO A 122 19.80 -37.50 11.89
C PRO A 122 20.11 -36.01 11.76
N VAL A 123 19.16 -35.20 12.20
CA VAL A 123 19.31 -33.75 12.32
C VAL A 123 20.34 -33.49 13.44
N PRO A 124 21.39 -32.67 13.21
CA PRO A 124 22.25 -32.23 14.31
C PRO A 124 21.38 -31.53 15.34
N THR A 125 21.46 -31.99 16.59
CA THR A 125 20.79 -31.38 17.74
C THR A 125 21.11 -29.88 17.76
N ALA A 126 20.09 -29.04 17.56
CA ALA A 126 20.22 -27.61 17.75
C ALA A 126 20.71 -27.34 19.16
N THR A 127 21.83 -26.65 19.29
CA THR A 127 22.24 -26.01 20.53
C THR A 127 21.09 -25.09 20.97
N PRO A 128 20.61 -25.16 22.23
CA PRO A 128 19.53 -24.29 22.67
C PRO A 128 19.94 -22.83 22.50
N THR A 129 19.09 -22.06 21.80
CA THR A 129 19.17 -20.60 21.80
C THR A 129 19.07 -20.10 23.25
N PRO A 130 20.02 -19.29 23.74
CA PRO A 130 19.95 -18.76 25.10
C PRO A 130 18.66 -17.96 25.31
N ALA A 131 17.95 -18.25 26.39
CA ALA A 131 16.93 -17.36 26.93
C ALA A 131 17.55 -15.99 27.23
N ALA A 132 16.78 -14.90 27.03
CA ALA A 132 17.21 -13.55 27.40
C ALA A 132 17.73 -13.54 28.86
N GLY A 133 19.01 -13.20 29.04
CA GLY A 133 19.65 -13.19 30.35
C GLY A 133 18.96 -12.18 31.28
N SER A 134 18.58 -12.60 32.47
CA SER A 134 18.15 -11.69 33.54
C SER A 134 19.39 -11.05 34.16
N CYS A 135 19.54 -9.74 34.02
CA CYS A 135 20.60 -9.00 34.69
C CYS A 135 20.38 -8.98 36.21
N SER A 136 21.43 -9.22 37.01
CA SER A 136 21.37 -9.13 38.48
C SER A 136 21.41 -7.69 38.99
N ALA A 137 21.95 -6.75 38.19
CA ALA A 137 21.96 -5.33 38.50
C ALA A 137 20.58 -4.70 38.27
N ALA A 138 20.19 -3.77 39.16
CA ALA A 138 18.93 -3.04 39.06
C ALA A 138 18.83 -2.25 37.74
N ALA A 139 17.63 -2.12 37.18
CA ALA A 139 17.43 -1.38 35.94
C ALA A 139 17.85 0.09 36.10
N TRP A 140 18.53 0.63 35.09
CA TRP A 140 18.90 2.05 35.06
C TRP A 140 17.66 2.94 35.04
N ASN A 141 17.71 4.03 35.82
CA ASN A 141 16.66 5.03 35.94
C ASN A 141 17.25 6.42 35.72
N SER A 142 16.69 7.19 34.79
CA SER A 142 17.18 8.51 34.41
C SER A 142 17.16 9.53 35.55
N SER A 143 16.27 9.38 36.52
CA SER A 143 16.11 10.29 37.65
C SER A 143 16.98 9.92 38.86
N THR A 144 17.65 8.77 38.83
CA THR A 144 18.55 8.33 39.91
C THR A 144 19.97 8.80 39.66
N ALA A 145 20.60 9.37 40.69
CA ALA A 145 22.02 9.71 40.66
C ALA A 145 22.86 8.50 41.06
N TYR A 146 23.82 8.13 40.21
CA TYR A 146 24.70 6.98 40.39
C TYR A 146 26.12 7.43 40.67
N SER A 147 26.67 7.07 41.82
CA SER A 147 28.08 7.32 42.16
C SER A 147 29.01 6.38 41.39
N GLY A 148 30.30 6.74 41.29
CA GLY A 148 31.32 5.88 40.68
C GLY A 148 31.34 4.47 41.32
N GLY A 149 31.33 3.44 40.48
CA GLY A 149 31.23 2.03 40.87
C GLY A 149 29.81 1.46 40.90
N ALA A 150 28.76 2.28 40.80
CA ALA A 150 27.38 1.78 40.78
C ALA A 150 27.09 0.97 39.50
N GLN A 151 26.40 -0.16 39.65
CA GLN A 151 26.02 -1.03 38.53
C GLN A 151 24.53 -0.96 38.22
N VAL A 152 24.20 -0.93 36.94
CA VAL A 152 22.82 -0.91 36.44
C VAL A 152 22.66 -1.84 35.25
N SER A 153 21.44 -2.30 35.00
CA SER A 153 21.08 -3.00 33.77
C SER A 153 20.35 -2.09 32.78
N TYR A 154 20.73 -2.17 31.51
CA TYR A 154 20.08 -1.44 30.42
C TYR A 154 20.23 -2.23 29.11
N ASN A 155 19.16 -2.43 28.34
CA ASN A 155 19.20 -3.17 27.06
C ASN A 155 19.91 -4.53 27.09
N GLY A 156 19.72 -5.33 28.14
CA GLY A 156 20.30 -6.67 28.26
C GLY A 156 21.80 -6.72 28.59
N HIS A 157 22.40 -5.57 28.93
CA HIS A 157 23.78 -5.43 29.37
C HIS A 157 23.84 -4.88 30.79
N THR A 158 24.96 -5.15 31.48
CA THR A 158 25.28 -4.50 32.76
C THR A 158 26.27 -3.37 32.51
N TYR A 159 26.07 -2.21 33.15
CA TYR A 159 26.95 -1.04 33.03
C TYR A 159 27.41 -0.59 34.41
N THR A 160 28.66 -0.12 34.51
CA THR A 160 29.25 0.44 35.73
C THR A 160 29.52 1.93 35.55
N ALA A 161 29.03 2.77 36.46
CA ALA A 161 29.31 4.20 36.48
C ALA A 161 30.79 4.45 36.80
N LYS A 162 31.51 5.25 36.01
CA LYS A 162 32.91 5.61 36.25
C LYS A 162 33.06 6.69 37.32
N TRP A 163 32.08 7.58 37.41
CA TRP A 163 31.97 8.66 38.40
C TRP A 163 30.50 9.04 38.56
N TRP A 164 30.20 10.08 39.33
CA TRP A 164 28.83 10.56 39.54
C TRP A 164 28.13 10.88 38.22
N THR A 165 26.94 10.32 37.99
CA THR A 165 26.14 10.56 36.78
C THR A 165 24.64 10.46 37.09
N GLN A 166 23.83 11.28 36.43
CA GLN A 166 22.37 11.25 36.49
C GLN A 166 21.83 11.59 35.10
N GLY A 167 20.86 10.84 34.61
CA GLY A 167 20.24 11.09 33.29
C GLY A 167 21.06 10.67 32.07
N ASN A 168 22.36 10.36 32.19
CA ASN A 168 23.15 9.85 31.07
C ASN A 168 22.80 8.38 30.78
N ILE A 169 22.32 8.09 29.57
CA ILE A 169 21.90 6.75 29.16
C ILE A 169 23.14 5.84 29.02
N PRO A 170 23.18 4.66 29.67
CA PRO A 170 24.37 3.82 29.72
C PRO A 170 24.91 3.41 28.35
N SER A 171 24.06 2.97 27.42
CA SER A 171 24.49 2.47 26.11
C SER A 171 25.05 3.53 25.16
N SER A 172 24.67 4.80 25.32
CA SER A 172 25.12 5.91 24.47
C SER A 172 26.16 6.81 25.13
N SER A 173 26.55 6.47 26.36
CA SER A 173 27.47 7.24 27.19
C SER A 173 28.61 6.35 27.69
N THR A 174 29.11 5.48 26.81
CA THR A 174 30.27 4.61 27.02
C THR A 174 31.46 5.05 26.15
N GLY A 175 32.68 4.95 26.69
CA GLY A 175 33.91 5.37 26.02
C GLY A 175 34.78 6.29 26.88
N ASP A 176 35.87 6.80 26.31
CA ASP A 176 36.79 7.70 27.02
C ASP A 176 36.11 9.03 27.32
N GLY A 177 36.20 9.49 28.57
CA GLY A 177 35.53 10.71 29.04
C GLY A 177 34.02 10.61 29.28
N LEU A 178 33.41 9.42 29.10
CA LEU A 178 31.97 9.21 29.28
C LEU A 178 31.64 8.41 30.55
N PRO A 179 30.47 8.65 31.19
CA PRO A 179 30.20 8.22 32.57
C PRO A 179 29.98 6.71 32.76
N TRP A 180 29.77 5.91 31.71
CA TRP A 180 29.49 4.49 31.85
C TRP A 180 30.57 3.61 31.21
N THR A 181 30.79 2.44 31.81
CA THR A 181 31.54 1.32 31.25
C THR A 181 30.55 0.19 30.97
N ASP A 182 30.53 -0.34 29.75
CA ASP A 182 29.75 -1.55 29.43
C ASP A 182 30.49 -2.78 29.96
N ASN A 183 29.83 -3.57 30.80
CA ASN A 183 30.33 -4.82 31.37
C ASN A 183 29.91 -6.06 30.56
N GLY A 184 29.19 -5.87 29.45
CA GLY A 184 28.75 -6.91 28.54
C GLY A 184 27.33 -7.42 28.82
N THR A 185 26.91 -8.37 27.98
CA THR A 185 25.58 -9.00 28.02
C THR A 185 25.35 -9.79 29.30
N CYS A 186 24.14 -9.72 29.85
CA CYS A 186 23.76 -10.48 31.04
C CYS A 186 23.72 -12.00 30.76
N GLY A 187 24.32 -12.82 31.65
CA GLY A 187 24.43 -14.28 31.48
C GLY A 187 23.17 -15.06 31.89
N PRO A 188 23.03 -16.35 31.49
CA PRO A 188 21.91 -17.20 31.91
C PRO A 188 22.05 -17.63 33.37
N THR A 189 20.96 -17.52 34.15
CA THR A 189 20.89 -18.06 35.52
C THR A 189 20.71 -19.58 35.46
N ALA A 190 21.50 -20.34 36.24
CA ALA A 190 21.42 -21.79 36.30
C ALA A 190 20.15 -22.29 37.03
N THR A 191 19.39 -23.17 36.38
CA THR A 191 18.28 -23.92 36.97
C THR A 191 18.74 -25.37 37.28
N PRO A 192 18.35 -26.01 38.41
CA PRO A 192 18.87 -27.32 38.82
C PRO A 192 18.45 -28.49 37.90
N ALA A 193 19.31 -29.50 37.78
CA ALA A 193 19.23 -30.61 36.83
C ALA A 193 18.18 -31.69 37.16
N PRO A 194 17.42 -32.22 36.17
CA PRO A 194 16.56 -33.40 36.34
C PRO A 194 17.26 -34.72 35.96
N THR A 195 17.00 -35.78 36.73
CA THR A 195 17.55 -37.14 36.60
C THR A 195 16.83 -38.00 35.54
N THR A 196 17.60 -38.78 34.77
CA THR A 196 17.19 -39.62 33.63
C THR A 196 16.78 -41.06 34.04
N PRO A 197 15.71 -41.68 33.47
CA PRO A 197 15.46 -43.12 33.58
C PRO A 197 15.99 -43.94 32.38
N THR A 198 16.39 -45.18 32.66
CA THR A 198 17.07 -46.18 31.81
C THR A 198 16.14 -46.91 30.82
N PRO A 199 16.56 -47.26 29.59
CA PRO A 199 15.71 -47.93 28.59
C PRO A 199 15.73 -49.48 28.65
N VAL A 200 14.63 -50.11 28.22
CA VAL A 200 14.43 -51.57 28.07
C VAL A 200 14.25 -51.91 26.58
N VAL A 201 14.82 -53.04 26.13
CA VAL A 201 14.89 -53.52 24.74
C VAL A 201 13.80 -54.55 24.43
N THR A 202 13.18 -54.51 23.23
CA THR A 202 12.33 -55.60 22.71
C THR A 202 12.57 -55.86 21.21
N ALA A 203 12.48 -57.14 20.81
CA ALA A 203 13.03 -57.76 19.60
C ALA A 203 12.18 -57.68 18.30
N THR A 204 12.85 -57.99 17.18
CA THR A 204 12.41 -57.94 15.77
C THR A 204 11.64 -59.18 15.29
N PRO A 205 10.68 -59.06 14.33
CA PRO A 205 10.23 -60.19 13.51
C PRO A 205 10.49 -60.08 11.99
N LYS A 206 10.44 -61.26 11.36
CA LYS A 206 10.92 -61.76 10.04
C LYS A 206 10.00 -61.43 8.84
N PRO A 207 10.51 -61.40 7.57
CA PRO A 207 9.73 -61.00 6.39
C PRO A 207 8.98 -62.15 5.68
N THR A 208 7.88 -61.82 4.98
CA THR A 208 7.08 -62.72 4.12
C THR A 208 6.82 -62.09 2.73
N ALA A 209 6.70 -62.95 1.72
CA ALA A 209 6.92 -62.74 0.28
C ALA A 209 5.79 -62.08 -0.56
N THR A 210 6.21 -61.63 -1.74
CA THR A 210 5.48 -60.95 -2.85
C THR A 210 4.65 -61.88 -3.74
N PRO A 211 3.52 -61.42 -4.31
CA PRO A 211 2.98 -61.94 -5.58
C PRO A 211 2.91 -60.92 -6.74
N VAL A 212 2.82 -61.50 -7.94
CA VAL A 212 3.07 -61.03 -9.33
C VAL A 212 1.82 -60.39 -10.00
N PRO A 213 1.92 -59.54 -11.06
CA PRO A 213 0.81 -58.72 -11.57
C PRO A 213 0.02 -59.34 -12.74
N THR A 214 -1.22 -58.88 -12.98
CA THR A 214 -1.93 -59.14 -14.26
C THR A 214 -2.97 -58.04 -14.63
N SER A 215 -2.83 -57.56 -15.87
CA SER A 215 -3.68 -56.83 -16.85
C SER A 215 -4.89 -55.94 -16.51
N THR A 216 -4.85 -54.75 -17.12
CA THR A 216 -5.91 -53.75 -17.47
C THR A 216 -7.07 -54.37 -18.29
N PRO A 217 -8.35 -53.88 -18.23
CA PRO A 217 -8.77 -52.76 -19.10
C PRO A 217 -9.96 -51.86 -18.61
N THR A 218 -10.10 -50.73 -19.33
CA THR A 218 -11.32 -49.93 -19.62
C THR A 218 -11.79 -48.84 -18.65
N ALA A 219 -11.90 -47.62 -19.19
CA ALA A 219 -12.27 -46.37 -18.54
C ALA A 219 -13.80 -46.18 -18.41
N THR A 220 -14.22 -45.67 -17.25
CA THR A 220 -15.57 -45.16 -16.96
C THR A 220 -15.46 -43.64 -16.70
N PRO A 221 -16.40 -42.79 -17.17
CA PRO A 221 -16.30 -41.33 -17.01
C PRO A 221 -16.37 -40.92 -15.54
N VAL A 222 -15.47 -40.04 -15.10
CA VAL A 222 -15.48 -39.47 -13.74
C VAL A 222 -16.51 -38.32 -13.69
N PRO A 223 -17.49 -38.34 -12.79
CA PRO A 223 -18.41 -37.22 -12.54
C PRO A 223 -17.66 -35.97 -12.05
N GLY A 224 -18.13 -34.81 -12.49
CA GLY A 224 -17.50 -33.51 -12.34
C GLY A 224 -17.06 -33.15 -10.92
N VAL A 225 -15.94 -32.44 -10.85
CA VAL A 225 -15.54 -31.70 -9.66
C VAL A 225 -16.59 -30.63 -9.37
N THR A 226 -17.38 -30.84 -8.32
CA THR A 226 -18.26 -29.81 -7.77
C THR A 226 -17.37 -28.71 -7.19
N PRO A 227 -17.49 -27.45 -7.65
CA PRO A 227 -16.87 -26.32 -6.94
C PRO A 227 -17.37 -26.34 -5.49
N THR A 228 -16.45 -26.18 -4.54
CA THR A 228 -16.82 -25.96 -3.14
C THR A 228 -17.84 -24.82 -3.12
N PRO A 229 -19.02 -24.97 -2.49
CA PRO A 229 -20.03 -23.93 -2.49
C PRO A 229 -19.43 -22.63 -1.93
N ASN A 230 -19.54 -21.56 -2.72
CA ASN A 230 -19.49 -20.18 -2.25
C ASN A 230 -20.41 -20.08 -1.02
N PRO A 231 -19.99 -19.53 0.13
CA PRO A 231 -20.93 -19.22 1.19
C PRO A 231 -21.77 -18.01 0.73
N SER A 232 -22.78 -18.28 -0.09
CA SER A 232 -24.00 -17.48 -0.09
C SER A 232 -24.57 -17.57 1.33
N GLY A 233 -24.09 -16.71 2.24
CA GLY A 233 -24.50 -16.78 3.65
C GLY A 233 -23.68 -15.98 4.67
N VAL A 234 -22.50 -15.43 4.33
CA VAL A 234 -21.84 -14.48 5.25
C VAL A 234 -22.58 -13.15 5.16
N VAL A 235 -23.20 -12.75 6.26
CA VAL A 235 -23.85 -11.44 6.44
C VAL A 235 -23.04 -10.63 7.43
N SER A 236 -23.00 -9.31 7.25
CA SER A 236 -22.34 -8.43 8.22
C SER A 236 -22.99 -8.60 9.59
N SER A 237 -22.16 -8.80 10.62
CA SER A 237 -22.63 -9.10 11.98
C SER A 237 -21.63 -8.67 13.05
N GLY A 238 -22.13 -8.47 14.27
CA GLY A 238 -21.34 -8.10 15.44
C GLY A 238 -21.58 -6.64 15.87
N THR A 239 -21.02 -6.27 17.02
CA THR A 239 -21.14 -4.91 17.55
C THR A 239 -19.76 -4.32 17.71
N LEU A 240 -19.51 -3.19 17.03
CA LEU A 240 -18.31 -2.39 17.26
C LEU A 240 -18.60 -1.30 18.29
N ASN A 241 -17.57 -0.95 19.05
CA ASN A 241 -17.59 0.12 20.03
C ASN A 241 -16.64 1.24 19.59
N PHE A 242 -17.05 2.49 19.79
CA PHE A 242 -16.25 3.65 19.43
C PHE A 242 -16.47 4.80 20.41
N HIS A 243 -15.76 5.91 20.20
CA HIS A 243 -15.74 7.05 21.13
C HIS A 243 -15.28 6.67 22.55
N LEU A 244 -14.03 6.23 22.66
CA LEU A 244 -13.40 5.86 23.92
C LEU A 244 -12.00 6.48 24.06
N LEU A 245 -11.64 6.94 25.26
CA LEU A 245 -10.24 7.24 25.57
C LEU A 245 -9.57 5.94 26.01
N LEU A 246 -8.62 5.44 25.21
CA LEU A 246 -7.99 4.13 25.43
C LEU A 246 -7.32 4.11 26.81
N GLY A 247 -7.73 3.18 27.67
CA GLY A 247 -7.22 3.06 29.04
C GLY A 247 -7.71 4.10 30.05
N ALA A 248 -8.59 5.02 29.64
CA ALA A 248 -9.10 6.10 30.50
C ALA A 248 -10.64 6.13 30.60
N SER A 249 -11.36 5.60 29.62
CA SER A 249 -12.82 5.49 29.64
C SER A 249 -13.31 4.19 29.01
N THR A 250 -14.60 3.92 29.18
CA THR A 250 -15.31 2.96 28.35
C THR A 250 -15.75 3.62 27.04
N ALA A 251 -16.18 2.80 26.08
CA ALA A 251 -16.85 3.30 24.88
C ALA A 251 -18.15 4.02 25.23
N GLN A 252 -18.39 5.13 24.54
CA GLN A 252 -19.59 5.94 24.67
C GLN A 252 -20.64 5.52 23.65
N ASP A 253 -20.20 5.03 22.48
CA ASP A 253 -21.07 4.69 21.38
C ASP A 253 -20.81 3.27 20.85
N SER A 254 -21.83 2.70 20.20
CA SER A 254 -21.75 1.40 19.55
C SER A 254 -22.57 1.35 18.28
N MET A 255 -22.13 0.52 17.34
CA MET A 255 -22.86 0.22 16.10
C MET A 255 -22.98 -1.29 15.97
N THR A 256 -24.22 -1.78 15.94
CA THR A 256 -24.51 -3.19 15.71
C THR A 256 -24.74 -3.43 14.23
N LEU A 257 -23.89 -4.25 13.64
CA LEU A 257 -24.07 -4.82 12.32
C LEU A 257 -25.03 -5.99 12.47
N ASP A 258 -26.19 -5.88 11.85
CA ASP A 258 -27.18 -6.96 11.73
C ASP A 258 -27.70 -6.94 10.29
N GLY A 259 -27.12 -7.79 9.46
CA GLY A 259 -27.32 -7.77 8.02
C GLY A 259 -26.62 -6.58 7.35
N ASP A 260 -27.13 -6.17 6.19
CA ASP A 260 -26.37 -5.31 5.27
C ASP A 260 -26.63 -3.80 5.42
N ASN A 261 -27.24 -3.36 6.52
CA ASN A 261 -27.67 -1.97 6.65
C ASN A 261 -26.52 -0.95 6.58
N TYR A 262 -25.34 -1.29 7.06
CA TYR A 262 -24.15 -0.43 7.04
C TYR A 262 -23.16 -0.81 5.94
N THR A 263 -23.39 -1.93 5.26
CA THR A 263 -22.38 -2.54 4.38
C THR A 263 -22.00 -1.60 3.25
N ASP A 264 -22.95 -0.86 2.67
CA ASP A 264 -22.69 0.09 1.58
C ASP A 264 -21.97 1.37 2.04
N LEU A 265 -22.24 1.86 3.24
CA LEU A 265 -21.50 2.95 3.89
C LEU A 265 -20.05 2.54 4.19
N ILE A 266 -19.84 1.31 4.68
CA ILE A 266 -18.49 0.78 4.93
C ILE A 266 -17.75 0.59 3.60
N MET A 267 -18.41 0.06 2.56
CA MET A 267 -17.85 -0.08 1.22
C MET A 267 -17.41 1.27 0.64
N SER A 268 -18.25 2.32 0.72
CA SER A 268 -17.89 3.63 0.16
C SER A 268 -16.68 4.25 0.86
N ASN A 269 -16.57 4.08 2.18
CA ASN A 269 -15.40 4.48 2.95
C ASN A 269 -14.14 3.69 2.60
N MET A 270 -14.24 2.36 2.42
CA MET A 270 -13.09 1.55 1.99
C MET A 270 -12.64 1.90 0.56
N ILE A 271 -13.58 2.20 -0.35
CA ILE A 271 -13.25 2.67 -1.70
C ILE A 271 -12.47 4.00 -1.62
N ALA A 272 -12.95 4.96 -0.82
CA ALA A 272 -12.26 6.22 -0.61
C ALA A 272 -10.91 6.05 0.10
N GLY A 273 -10.80 5.11 1.03
CA GLY A 273 -9.56 4.73 1.69
C GLY A 273 -8.49 4.19 0.74
N VAL A 274 -8.88 3.28 -0.15
CA VAL A 274 -7.96 2.76 -1.18
C VAL A 274 -7.57 3.87 -2.15
N MET A 275 -8.50 4.78 -2.49
CA MET A 275 -8.21 5.99 -3.25
C MET A 275 -7.19 6.89 -2.54
N TYR A 276 -7.34 7.11 -1.24
CA TYR A 276 -6.36 7.86 -0.44
C TYR A 276 -4.97 7.21 -0.53
N GLY A 277 -4.89 5.90 -0.39
CA GLY A 277 -3.67 5.12 -0.64
C GLY A 277 -3.05 5.35 -2.01
N HIS A 278 -3.87 5.28 -3.05
CA HIS A 278 -3.46 5.51 -4.44
C HIS A 278 -2.87 6.92 -4.64
N LEU A 279 -3.49 7.93 -4.04
CA LEU A 279 -2.99 9.32 -4.06
C LEU A 279 -1.64 9.45 -3.33
N VAL A 280 -1.51 8.83 -2.14
CA VAL A 280 -0.26 8.81 -1.36
C VAL A 280 0.87 8.13 -2.14
N GLU A 281 0.62 6.97 -2.74
CA GLU A 281 1.61 6.26 -3.55
C GLU A 281 1.99 7.02 -4.82
N SER A 282 1.03 7.73 -5.44
CA SER A 282 1.28 8.58 -6.60
C SER A 282 2.21 9.75 -6.27
N ALA A 283 2.03 10.39 -5.10
CA ALA A 283 2.89 11.48 -4.67
C ALA A 283 4.25 11.02 -4.14
N TYR A 284 4.30 9.87 -3.47
CA TYR A 284 5.51 9.32 -2.87
C TYR A 284 5.72 7.85 -3.24
N PRO A 285 6.14 7.56 -4.49
CA PRO A 285 6.34 6.18 -4.94
C PRO A 285 7.31 5.40 -4.04
N GLY A 286 6.91 4.17 -3.71
CA GLY A 286 7.67 3.24 -2.87
C GLY A 286 7.56 3.48 -1.36
N ILE A 287 6.78 4.48 -0.92
CA ILE A 287 6.52 4.67 0.51
C ILE A 287 5.84 3.44 1.11
N GLN A 288 6.31 2.99 2.27
CA GLN A 288 5.77 1.82 2.94
C GLN A 288 4.88 2.27 4.10
N TYR A 289 3.73 1.63 4.25
CA TYR A 289 2.75 1.86 5.33
C TYR A 289 1.89 0.60 5.50
N ASN A 290 1.12 0.54 6.59
CA ASN A 290 0.12 -0.52 6.74
C ASN A 290 -1.18 -0.11 6.02
N LYS A 291 -1.56 -0.88 4.99
CA LYS A 291 -2.76 -0.62 4.17
C LYS A 291 -4.06 -0.65 4.99
N ASP A 292 -4.15 -1.54 5.97
CA ASP A 292 -5.35 -1.62 6.83
C ASP A 292 -5.62 -0.27 7.51
N TYR A 293 -4.58 0.36 8.07
CA TYR A 293 -4.74 1.59 8.81
C TYR A 293 -4.81 2.83 7.91
N LEU A 294 -4.00 2.91 6.85
CA LEU A 294 -4.07 4.05 5.94
C LEU A 294 -5.41 4.05 5.17
N TYR A 295 -5.83 2.92 4.60
CA TYR A 295 -7.09 2.86 3.85
C TYR A 295 -8.28 2.97 4.80
N GLY A 296 -8.19 2.36 5.98
CA GLY A 296 -9.23 2.48 6.98
C GLY A 296 -9.41 3.87 7.58
N SER A 297 -8.42 4.77 7.48
CA SER A 297 -8.45 6.08 8.16
C SER A 297 -9.69 6.90 7.83
N VAL A 298 -10.20 6.83 6.59
CA VAL A 298 -11.43 7.54 6.19
C VAL A 298 -12.65 7.05 7.01
N LEU A 299 -12.82 5.74 7.15
CA LEU A 299 -13.90 5.17 8.00
C LEU A 299 -13.67 5.48 9.47
N GLY A 300 -12.41 5.40 9.93
CA GLY A 300 -12.05 5.71 11.30
C GLY A 300 -12.41 7.15 11.68
N GLN A 301 -12.18 8.09 10.77
CA GLN A 301 -12.52 9.51 10.96
C GLN A 301 -14.03 9.72 11.09
N LEU A 302 -14.84 9.02 10.27
CA LEU A 302 -16.31 9.07 10.43
C LEU A 302 -16.75 8.65 11.82
N LEU A 303 -16.16 7.56 12.34
CA LEU A 303 -16.51 7.03 13.65
C LEU A 303 -15.94 7.83 14.82
N GLN A 304 -14.89 8.61 14.60
CA GLN A 304 -14.30 9.46 15.64
C GLN A 304 -15.07 10.77 15.83
N GLU A 305 -15.68 11.32 14.79
CA GLU A 305 -16.49 12.55 14.86
C GLU A 305 -17.97 12.30 15.12
N ASN A 306 -18.37 11.03 15.04
CA ASN A 306 -19.73 10.54 14.97
C ASN A 306 -20.75 11.30 15.84
N LEU A 307 -21.74 11.94 15.23
CA LEU A 307 -22.92 12.42 15.99
C LEU A 307 -24.03 11.38 16.08
N ALA A 308 -24.31 10.67 14.99
CA ALA A 308 -25.37 9.66 14.96
C ALA A 308 -25.26 8.68 13.77
N THR A 309 -24.06 8.35 13.27
CA THR A 309 -23.86 7.38 12.18
C THR A 309 -24.43 6.01 12.54
N GLN A 310 -24.55 5.64 13.82
CA GLN A 310 -25.27 4.45 14.29
C GLN A 310 -26.79 4.47 14.02
N LEU A 311 -27.33 5.55 13.44
CA LEU A 311 -28.72 5.64 12.97
C LEU A 311 -28.83 5.55 11.44
N TYR A 312 -27.71 5.36 10.74
CA TYR A 312 -27.66 5.23 9.28
C TYR A 312 -28.61 4.15 8.77
N LYS A 313 -29.15 4.35 7.56
CA LYS A 313 -29.99 3.38 6.85
C LYS A 313 -29.51 3.21 5.42
N SER A 314 -29.29 1.97 4.99
CA SER A 314 -28.89 1.60 3.61
C SER A 314 -29.81 2.17 2.53
N SER A 315 -31.10 2.39 2.84
CA SER A 315 -32.07 3.00 1.93
C SER A 315 -31.84 4.50 1.67
N SER A 316 -30.98 5.14 2.45
CA SER A 316 -30.62 6.56 2.33
C SER A 316 -29.24 6.72 1.70
N ASP A 317 -29.09 7.74 0.88
CA ASP A 317 -27.77 8.20 0.43
C ASP A 317 -27.14 9.19 1.43
N LEU A 318 -27.86 9.57 2.48
CA LEU A 318 -27.33 10.38 3.58
C LEU A 318 -26.63 9.51 4.64
N ILE A 319 -25.46 9.95 5.11
CA ILE A 319 -24.70 9.31 6.20
C ILE A 319 -25.48 9.39 7.51
N ASP A 320 -26.08 10.55 7.78
CA ASP A 320 -27.04 10.70 8.87
C ASP A 320 -28.22 11.56 8.43
N SER A 321 -29.43 11.00 8.53
CA SER A 321 -30.68 11.71 8.27
C SER A 321 -31.32 12.32 9.52
N SER A 322 -30.69 12.15 10.69
CA SER A 322 -31.21 12.61 11.96
C SER A 322 -31.21 14.15 12.07
N PRO A 323 -32.02 14.73 12.96
CA PRO A 323 -31.94 16.16 13.28
C PRO A 323 -30.59 16.58 13.87
N ASP A 324 -29.88 15.68 14.56
CA ASP A 324 -28.61 15.97 15.23
C ASP A 324 -27.50 16.27 14.23
N GLN A 325 -27.64 15.77 13.00
CA GLN A 325 -26.74 16.06 11.89
C GLN A 325 -26.54 17.57 11.66
N GLN A 326 -27.51 18.42 12.00
CA GLN A 326 -27.35 19.88 11.85
C GLN A 326 -26.20 20.46 12.66
N ALA A 327 -25.77 19.80 13.75
CA ALA A 327 -24.67 20.28 14.58
C ALA A 327 -23.31 20.25 13.85
N VAL A 328 -23.07 19.26 12.97
CA VAL A 328 -21.84 19.18 12.14
C VAL A 328 -21.98 19.84 10.77
N MET A 329 -23.17 20.29 10.40
CA MET A 329 -23.40 20.94 9.10
C MET A 329 -23.33 22.48 9.18
N GLY A 330 -23.07 23.02 10.37
CA GLY A 330 -22.95 24.46 10.62
C GLY A 330 -21.74 25.12 9.94
N GLY A 331 -21.59 26.42 10.20
CA GLY A 331 -20.45 27.21 9.73
C GLY A 331 -19.13 26.69 10.28
N GLY A 332 -18.18 26.33 9.40
CA GLY A 332 -16.85 25.87 9.81
C GLY A 332 -16.80 24.52 10.51
N GLN A 333 -17.85 23.69 10.37
CA GLN A 333 -17.97 22.40 11.05
C GLN A 333 -17.51 21.19 10.21
N GLY A 334 -17.32 21.34 8.90
CA GLY A 334 -16.67 20.28 8.13
C GLY A 334 -17.49 19.02 7.87
N GLY A 335 -18.74 18.95 8.33
CA GLY A 335 -19.62 17.80 8.13
C GLY A 335 -19.26 16.58 8.98
N PRO A 336 -19.80 15.39 8.64
CA PRO A 336 -19.57 14.14 9.38
C PRO A 336 -18.11 13.72 9.59
N TYR A 337 -17.18 14.27 8.80
CA TYR A 337 -15.75 13.96 8.88
C TYR A 337 -14.93 15.13 9.44
N GLN A 338 -15.57 16.23 9.86
CA GLN A 338 -14.90 17.46 10.33
C GLN A 338 -13.79 17.95 9.39
N ILE A 339 -14.10 18.03 8.10
CA ILE A 339 -13.18 18.61 7.11
C ILE A 339 -13.11 20.12 7.39
N ASN A 340 -12.26 20.59 8.30
CA ASN A 340 -12.33 21.96 8.83
C ASN A 340 -11.28 22.92 8.24
N ASN A 341 -10.20 22.38 7.65
CA ASN A 341 -9.09 23.17 7.11
C ASN A 341 -9.10 23.19 5.58
N TYR A 342 -10.17 23.73 5.04
CA TYR A 342 -10.31 23.88 3.61
C TYR A 342 -9.54 25.05 2.99
N ALA A 343 -9.00 25.93 3.85
CA ALA A 343 -8.36 27.19 3.50
C ALA A 343 -6.84 27.09 3.40
N ALA A 344 -6.25 25.90 3.55
CA ALA A 344 -4.86 25.69 3.19
C ALA A 344 -4.71 26.12 1.72
N ASP A 345 -3.92 27.16 1.49
CA ASP A 345 -3.83 27.90 0.24
C ASP A 345 -3.50 26.99 -0.95
N MET A 346 -4.54 26.48 -1.62
CA MET A 346 -4.42 25.64 -2.81
C MET A 346 -4.41 26.45 -4.12
N ALA A 347 -4.33 27.78 -4.11
CA ALA A 347 -4.48 28.51 -5.39
C ALA A 347 -3.95 29.94 -5.45
N ASN A 348 -3.48 30.57 -4.39
CA ASN A 348 -2.81 31.84 -4.56
C ASN A 348 -1.88 32.17 -3.39
N GLY A 349 -0.74 31.47 -3.40
CA GLY A 349 0.36 31.69 -2.49
C GLY A 349 0.55 33.16 -2.12
N SER A 350 0.26 33.49 -0.86
CA SER A 350 1.12 34.44 -0.15
C SER A 350 2.47 33.80 0.24
N TYR A 351 2.59 32.47 0.06
CA TYR A 351 3.79 31.67 0.29
C TYR A 351 4.26 30.98 -1.00
N THR A 352 5.57 30.80 -1.15
CA THR A 352 6.19 30.08 -2.29
C THR A 352 6.63 28.68 -1.84
N PRO A 353 6.37 27.61 -2.62
CA PRO A 353 5.69 27.62 -3.93
C PRO A 353 4.20 27.95 -3.80
N GLY A 354 3.70 28.79 -4.71
CA GLY A 354 2.30 29.19 -4.69
C GLY A 354 1.40 28.00 -4.99
N GLY A 355 0.42 27.76 -4.11
CA GLY A 355 -0.74 26.89 -4.29
C GLY A 355 -0.45 25.44 -4.68
N HIS A 356 -0.73 24.49 -3.80
CA HIS A 356 -0.90 23.08 -4.20
C HIS A 356 -2.32 22.85 -4.71
N SER A 357 -2.65 23.53 -5.82
CA SER A 357 -3.61 23.22 -6.86
C SER A 357 -4.89 22.44 -6.50
N LEU A 358 -6.06 22.91 -6.97
CA LEU A 358 -7.29 22.13 -6.99
C LEU A 358 -7.06 20.73 -7.60
N VAL A 359 -7.57 19.69 -6.96
CA VAL A 359 -7.65 18.35 -7.55
C VAL A 359 -8.38 18.47 -8.89
N ASN A 360 -7.89 17.82 -9.97
CA ASN A 360 -8.46 17.88 -11.33
C ASN A 360 -9.92 17.40 -11.45
N PHE A 361 -10.55 17.02 -10.33
CA PHE A 361 -11.90 16.51 -10.28
C PHE A 361 -12.91 17.58 -9.91
N ILE A 362 -13.56 18.13 -10.91
CA ILE A 362 -14.42 19.33 -10.81
C ILE A 362 -15.65 19.11 -9.96
N ALA A 363 -16.21 17.91 -9.98
CA ALA A 363 -17.34 17.60 -9.13
C ALA A 363 -16.96 17.73 -7.65
N LEU A 364 -15.72 17.36 -7.27
CA LEU A 364 -15.19 17.62 -5.93
C LEU A 364 -15.07 19.13 -5.68
N GLN A 365 -14.51 19.90 -6.62
CA GLN A 365 -14.43 21.36 -6.50
C GLN A 365 -15.80 22.04 -6.33
N LYS A 366 -16.80 21.65 -7.15
CA LYS A 366 -18.15 22.24 -7.14
C LYS A 366 -18.96 21.81 -5.94
N ASN A 367 -18.87 20.54 -5.54
CA ASN A 367 -19.63 20.01 -4.42
C ASN A 367 -18.99 20.38 -3.07
N ILE A 368 -17.73 20.82 -3.04
CA ILE A 368 -17.14 21.53 -1.91
C ILE A 368 -17.86 22.87 -1.66
N GLY A 369 -18.52 23.47 -2.65
CA GLY A 369 -19.35 24.66 -2.43
C GLY A 369 -18.57 25.95 -2.18
N TYR A 370 -17.26 25.95 -2.41
CA TYR A 370 -16.39 27.13 -2.26
C TYR A 370 -15.48 27.29 -3.47
N THR A 371 -15.16 28.54 -3.79
CA THR A 371 -14.17 28.86 -4.82
C THR A 371 -12.81 29.16 -4.19
N MET A 372 -11.75 29.11 -5.00
CA MET A 372 -10.42 29.52 -4.55
C MET A 372 -10.36 30.97 -4.05
N ALA A 373 -11.21 31.84 -4.59
CA ALA A 373 -11.32 33.23 -4.14
C ALA A 373 -11.94 33.36 -2.73
N GLU A 374 -12.74 32.39 -2.30
CA GLU A 374 -13.50 32.45 -1.05
C GLU A 374 -12.91 31.58 0.06
N ALA A 375 -11.92 30.74 -0.25
CA ALA A 375 -11.23 29.85 0.68
C ALA A 375 -10.81 30.53 2.01
N PRO A 376 -10.27 31.78 2.04
CA PRO A 376 -9.91 32.43 3.30
C PRO A 376 -11.07 32.70 4.26
N THR A 377 -12.31 32.71 3.77
CA THR A 377 -13.52 32.98 4.58
C THR A 377 -14.32 31.72 4.86
N GLN A 378 -13.81 30.56 4.47
CA GLN A 378 -14.60 29.33 4.44
C GLN A 378 -15.03 28.83 5.81
N ASN A 379 -14.23 29.03 6.84
CA ASN A 379 -14.58 28.72 8.23
C ASN A 379 -15.85 29.43 8.73
N THR A 380 -16.34 30.45 8.02
CA THR A 380 -17.60 31.16 8.32
C THR A 380 -18.81 30.62 7.56
N LYS A 381 -18.59 29.72 6.60
CA LYS A 381 -19.62 29.26 5.67
C LYS A 381 -20.23 27.94 6.13
N VAL A 382 -21.54 27.81 5.92
CA VAL A 382 -22.29 26.58 6.18
C VAL A 382 -21.70 25.43 5.37
N THR A 383 -21.59 24.25 5.99
CA THR A 383 -21.08 23.05 5.34
C THR A 383 -22.04 22.62 4.22
N PRO A 384 -21.55 22.33 3.00
CA PRO A 384 -22.41 21.95 1.89
C PRO A 384 -23.17 20.65 2.17
N PRO A 385 -24.44 20.52 1.76
CA PRO A 385 -25.23 19.30 1.97
C PRO A 385 -24.61 18.02 1.39
N SER A 386 -23.78 18.15 0.35
CA SER A 386 -23.03 17.04 -0.26
C SER A 386 -22.12 16.31 0.73
N PHE A 387 -21.67 16.97 1.81
CA PHE A 387 -20.82 16.37 2.85
C PHE A 387 -21.57 15.34 3.70
N ASN A 388 -22.89 15.33 3.63
CA ASN A 388 -23.69 14.28 4.25
C ASN A 388 -24.01 13.13 3.26
N ASN A 389 -23.50 13.13 2.03
CA ASN A 389 -23.74 12.05 1.08
C ASN A 389 -22.71 10.91 1.26
N LYS A 390 -23.18 9.67 1.39
CA LYS A 390 -22.35 8.48 1.69
C LYS A 390 -21.37 8.09 0.58
N TYR A 391 -21.57 8.54 -0.66
CA TYR A 391 -20.66 8.25 -1.77
C TYR A 391 -19.66 9.39 -2.02
N TYR A 392 -20.09 10.64 -1.84
CA TYR A 392 -19.26 11.80 -2.07
C TYR A 392 -18.34 12.10 -0.87
N SER A 393 -18.91 12.13 0.34
CA SER A 393 -18.21 12.59 1.54
C SER A 393 -16.93 11.79 1.84
N PRO A 394 -16.93 10.45 1.81
CA PRO A 394 -15.69 9.70 2.04
C PRO A 394 -14.58 10.05 1.03
N VAL A 395 -14.92 10.26 -0.25
CA VAL A 395 -13.92 10.57 -1.29
C VAL A 395 -13.34 11.96 -1.10
N VAL A 396 -14.16 12.97 -0.76
CA VAL A 396 -13.60 14.28 -0.46
C VAL A 396 -12.71 14.23 0.79
N THR A 397 -13.07 13.46 1.83
CA THR A 397 -12.21 13.21 2.99
C THR A 397 -10.86 12.58 2.59
N ALA A 398 -10.86 11.60 1.68
CA ALA A 398 -9.64 10.99 1.16
C ALA A 398 -8.70 12.01 0.48
N TYR A 399 -9.26 12.90 -0.34
CA TYR A 399 -8.48 13.98 -0.93
C TYR A 399 -7.99 15.00 0.10
N PHE A 400 -8.76 15.26 1.16
CA PHE A 400 -8.35 16.14 2.25
C PHE A 400 -7.16 15.60 3.03
N HIS A 401 -7.20 14.33 3.45
CA HIS A 401 -6.03 13.68 4.06
C HIS A 401 -4.81 13.69 3.12
N TYR A 402 -5.02 13.49 1.83
CA TYR A 402 -3.94 13.62 0.85
C TYR A 402 -3.37 15.04 0.79
N LEU A 403 -4.22 16.06 0.77
CA LEU A 403 -3.83 17.46 0.78
C LEU A 403 -3.08 17.84 2.06
N ASP A 404 -3.41 17.24 3.20
CA ASP A 404 -2.63 17.38 4.44
C ASP A 404 -1.18 16.94 4.25
N MET A 405 -0.98 15.77 3.65
CA MET A 405 0.34 15.24 3.35
C MET A 405 1.13 16.15 2.40
N ILE A 406 0.48 16.65 1.35
CA ILE A 406 1.12 17.55 0.38
C ILE A 406 1.48 18.89 1.06
N SER A 407 0.57 19.44 1.86
CA SER A 407 0.76 20.71 2.58
C SER A 407 1.97 20.66 3.50
N LEU A 408 2.18 19.55 4.23
CA LEU A 408 3.32 19.38 5.13
C LEU A 408 4.69 19.50 4.43
N SER A 409 4.81 19.00 3.19
CA SER A 409 6.04 19.14 2.39
C SER A 409 6.16 20.51 1.74
N ALA A 410 5.03 21.04 1.26
CA ALA A 410 4.91 22.31 0.56
C ALA A 410 5.26 23.53 1.42
N ILE A 411 4.52 23.71 2.51
CA ILE A 411 4.58 24.91 3.35
C ILE A 411 5.75 24.83 4.33
N GLY A 412 6.21 23.61 4.62
CA GLY A 412 7.24 23.37 5.63
C GLY A 412 8.58 24.05 5.32
N LYS A 413 8.84 24.31 4.04
CA LYS A 413 10.14 24.79 3.53
C LYS A 413 10.28 26.32 3.58
N GLY A 414 9.17 27.05 3.63
CA GLY A 414 9.07 28.49 3.83
C GLY A 414 9.89 29.39 2.88
N THR A 415 9.59 30.69 2.89
CA THR A 415 10.38 31.74 2.21
C THR A 415 11.08 32.61 3.26
N GLY A 416 12.32 33.04 2.99
CA GLY A 416 13.04 33.96 3.87
C GLY A 416 13.77 33.32 5.07
N GLY A 417 13.98 32.00 5.04
CA GLY A 417 14.79 31.28 6.05
C GLY A 417 14.02 30.73 7.26
N TRP A 418 12.68 30.87 7.29
CA TRP A 418 11.83 30.22 8.30
C TRP A 418 11.39 28.82 7.84
N THR A 419 11.90 27.79 8.49
CA THR A 419 11.41 26.41 8.35
C THR A 419 10.38 26.12 9.44
N THR A 420 9.33 25.38 9.12
CA THR A 420 8.35 24.98 10.12
C THR A 420 8.96 24.03 11.15
N PRO A 421 8.36 23.89 12.37
CA PRO A 421 8.96 23.09 13.44
C PRO A 421 9.10 21.59 13.16
N TRP A 422 8.40 21.05 12.16
CA TRP A 422 8.47 19.65 11.75
C TRP A 422 9.47 19.41 10.61
N GLN A 423 10.02 20.45 9.98
CA GLN A 423 11.07 20.32 8.97
C GLN A 423 12.47 20.52 9.60
N PRO A 424 13.51 19.83 9.10
CA PRO A 424 13.54 18.91 7.96
C PRO A 424 13.07 17.48 8.29
N ASP A 425 12.71 17.21 9.54
CA ASP A 425 12.44 15.86 10.04
C ASP A 425 11.30 15.14 9.29
N TYR A 426 10.28 15.88 8.84
CA TYR A 426 9.19 15.31 8.05
C TYR A 426 9.67 14.75 6.71
N ASP A 427 10.46 15.50 5.95
CA ASP A 427 11.03 15.02 4.68
C ASP A 427 11.93 13.81 4.91
N ASN A 428 12.73 13.83 5.99
CA ASN A 428 13.57 12.69 6.38
C ASN A 428 12.72 11.46 6.76
N ALA A 429 11.59 11.65 7.44
CA ALA A 429 10.66 10.58 7.78
C ALA A 429 10.09 9.91 6.54
N LEU A 430 9.66 10.70 5.54
CA LEU A 430 9.14 10.15 4.29
C LEU A 430 10.19 9.34 3.52
N VAL A 431 11.46 9.79 3.53
CA VAL A 431 12.58 9.04 2.95
C VAL A 431 12.77 7.72 3.70
N ASN A 432 12.81 7.76 5.03
CA ASN A 432 13.04 6.59 5.86
C ASN A 432 11.90 5.55 5.70
N PHE A 433 10.65 6.03 5.63
CA PHE A 433 9.46 5.20 5.45
C PHE A 433 9.43 4.44 4.13
N LYS A 434 10.23 4.79 3.11
CA LYS A 434 10.38 3.95 1.90
C LYS A 434 11.05 2.60 2.18
N THR A 435 11.75 2.47 3.31
CA THR A 435 12.47 1.25 3.70
C THR A 435 11.93 0.59 4.96
N LEU A 436 10.86 1.13 5.55
CA LEU A 436 10.26 0.65 6.81
C LEU A 436 8.83 0.15 6.59
N PRO A 437 8.64 -1.17 6.35
CA PRO A 437 7.32 -1.77 6.26
C PRO A 437 6.47 -1.45 7.50
N GLY A 438 5.19 -1.13 7.28
CA GLY A 438 4.28 -0.82 8.38
C GLY A 438 4.62 0.46 9.15
N SER A 439 5.29 1.42 8.50
CA SER A 439 5.56 2.73 9.08
C SER A 439 4.29 3.36 9.68
N PHE A 440 4.49 4.26 10.64
CA PHE A 440 3.40 4.99 11.31
C PHE A 440 2.95 6.23 10.52
N LEU A 441 2.99 6.15 9.18
CA LEU A 441 2.53 7.22 8.30
C LEU A 441 1.06 7.56 8.55
N ASP A 442 0.21 6.55 8.76
CA ASP A 442 -1.20 6.75 9.13
C ASP A 442 -1.34 7.54 10.44
N VAL A 443 -0.47 7.30 11.44
CA VAL A 443 -0.49 8.07 12.69
C VAL A 443 -0.17 9.54 12.43
N MET A 444 0.89 9.80 11.66
CA MET A 444 1.26 11.17 11.29
C MET A 444 0.14 11.88 10.55
N LEU A 445 -0.48 11.22 9.58
CA LEU A 445 -1.51 11.86 8.74
C LEU A 445 -2.86 12.02 9.48
N ASN A 446 -3.21 11.12 10.42
CA ASN A 446 -4.36 11.32 11.30
C ASN A 446 -4.12 12.46 12.33
N VAL A 447 -2.89 12.63 12.82
CA VAL A 447 -2.52 13.79 13.64
C VAL A 447 -2.62 15.09 12.85
N ALA A 448 -2.07 15.09 11.63
CA ALA A 448 -2.13 16.24 10.73
C ALA A 448 -3.57 16.70 10.49
N TYR A 449 -4.47 15.75 10.24
CA TYR A 449 -5.89 15.99 10.00
C TYR A 449 -6.60 16.58 11.23
N ASN A 450 -6.39 15.98 12.41
CA ASN A 450 -7.15 16.33 13.61
C ASN A 450 -6.57 17.50 14.41
N GLN A 451 -5.25 17.53 14.64
CA GLN A 451 -4.59 18.60 15.41
C GLN A 451 -4.16 19.77 14.50
N GLY A 452 -4.05 19.54 13.19
CA GLY A 452 -3.44 20.48 12.25
C GLY A 452 -1.90 20.39 12.26
N TYR A 453 -1.29 20.86 11.17
CA TYR A 453 0.16 20.69 10.95
C TYR A 453 1.04 21.46 11.95
N TYR A 454 0.54 22.58 12.48
CA TYR A 454 1.22 23.41 13.47
C TYR A 454 1.12 22.88 14.90
N GLY A 455 0.39 21.78 15.10
CA GLY A 455 0.35 21.07 16.36
C GLY A 455 1.73 20.52 16.77
N THR A 456 1.92 20.34 18.08
CA THR A 456 3.18 19.83 18.63
C THR A 456 3.43 18.36 18.24
N LEU A 457 2.38 17.58 18.01
CA LEU A 457 2.49 16.16 17.69
C LEU A 457 3.09 15.92 16.31
N MET A 458 2.78 16.77 15.33
CA MET A 458 3.39 16.65 14.00
C MET A 458 4.90 16.81 14.06
N LYS A 459 5.40 17.76 14.86
CA LYS A 459 6.83 17.89 15.13
C LYS A 459 7.39 16.61 15.78
N SER A 460 6.74 16.10 16.83
CA SER A 460 7.20 14.93 17.56
C SER A 460 7.27 13.67 16.69
N TYR A 461 6.23 13.37 15.92
CA TYR A 461 6.21 12.20 15.06
C TYR A 461 7.12 12.35 13.83
N SER A 462 7.28 13.56 13.30
CA SER A 462 8.27 13.81 12.23
C SER A 462 9.68 13.52 12.74
N HIS A 463 10.02 14.00 13.95
CA HIS A 463 11.31 13.75 14.58
C HIS A 463 11.57 12.24 14.79
N LEU A 464 10.59 11.52 15.32
CA LEU A 464 10.67 10.06 15.47
C LEU A 464 10.82 9.36 14.12
N GLY A 465 10.10 9.82 13.09
CA GLY A 465 10.10 9.27 11.74
C GLY A 465 11.45 9.42 11.04
N ALA A 466 12.09 10.59 11.20
CA ALA A 466 13.36 10.93 10.57
C ALA A 466 14.48 9.91 10.85
N THR A 467 14.48 9.34 12.06
CA THR A 467 15.46 8.32 12.48
C THR A 467 14.80 7.01 12.90
N ALA A 468 13.56 6.76 12.45
CA ALA A 468 12.80 5.57 12.83
C ALA A 468 13.55 4.29 12.46
N THR A 469 13.43 3.30 13.33
CA THR A 469 13.82 1.91 13.07
C THR A 469 12.57 1.04 13.19
N THR A 470 12.68 -0.26 12.91
CA THR A 470 11.59 -1.22 13.21
C THR A 470 11.16 -1.15 14.68
N ALA A 471 12.08 -0.92 15.62
CA ALA A 471 11.75 -0.77 17.03
C ALA A 471 10.93 0.50 17.30
N THR A 472 11.30 1.63 16.68
CA THR A 472 10.53 2.88 16.75
C THR A 472 9.13 2.68 16.18
N VAL A 473 9.01 2.01 15.03
CA VAL A 473 7.73 1.70 14.40
C VAL A 473 6.85 0.87 15.34
N ASN A 474 7.40 -0.20 15.92
CA ASN A 474 6.66 -1.04 16.88
C ASN A 474 6.24 -0.26 18.14
N GLN A 475 7.10 0.61 18.65
CA GLN A 475 6.80 1.43 19.82
C GLN A 475 5.68 2.43 19.53
N VAL A 476 5.80 3.18 18.43
CA VAL A 476 4.77 4.15 18.03
C VAL A 476 3.47 3.41 17.75
N ASN A 477 3.51 2.30 17.02
CA ASN A 477 2.30 1.59 16.61
C ASN A 477 1.54 0.90 17.76
N ALA A 478 2.18 0.65 18.90
CA ALA A 478 1.57 -0.06 20.01
C ALA A 478 0.59 0.82 20.80
N TYR A 479 -0.58 0.29 21.17
CA TYR A 479 -1.55 0.99 22.02
C TYR A 479 -0.98 1.48 23.36
N SER A 480 0.09 0.84 23.86
CA SER A 480 0.80 1.29 25.06
C SER A 480 1.43 2.68 24.93
N SER A 481 1.63 3.19 23.71
CA SER A 481 2.17 4.54 23.49
C SER A 481 1.25 5.64 23.99
N VAL A 482 -0.07 5.37 24.03
CA VAL A 482 -1.10 6.35 24.41
C VAL A 482 -2.04 5.85 25.51
N TRP A 483 -1.86 4.63 26.01
CA TRP A 483 -2.77 4.04 26.99
C TRP A 483 -2.88 4.88 28.26
N GLY A 484 -4.09 5.37 28.56
CA GLY A 484 -4.37 6.25 29.68
C GLY A 484 -4.01 7.73 29.45
N SER A 485 -3.51 8.11 28.26
CA SER A 485 -3.28 9.51 27.91
C SER A 485 -4.61 10.28 27.93
N LYS A 486 -4.56 11.51 28.45
CA LYS A 486 -5.70 12.44 28.49
C LYS A 486 -5.69 13.42 27.33
N ASP A 487 -4.62 13.46 26.55
CA ASP A 487 -4.57 14.26 25.33
C ASP A 487 -5.36 13.54 24.24
N THR A 488 -6.48 14.15 23.83
CA THR A 488 -7.37 13.58 22.81
C THR A 488 -6.69 13.50 21.45
N TYR A 489 -5.81 14.44 21.12
CA TYR A 489 -5.08 14.45 19.85
C TYR A 489 -4.04 13.33 19.79
N GLU A 490 -3.42 12.98 20.92
CA GLU A 490 -2.55 11.80 21.00
C GLU A 490 -3.35 10.51 20.79
N GLN A 491 -4.57 10.45 21.35
CA GLN A 491 -5.44 9.27 21.28
C GLN A 491 -6.06 9.04 19.90
N TYR A 492 -6.39 10.09 19.13
CA TYR A 492 -7.18 9.96 17.90
C TYR A 492 -6.65 8.95 16.89
N PRO A 493 -5.36 8.94 16.51
CA PRO A 493 -4.87 7.95 15.55
C PRO A 493 -5.02 6.50 16.04
N TYR A 494 -4.97 6.29 17.36
CA TYR A 494 -5.09 4.96 17.96
C TYR A 494 -6.54 4.57 18.19
N GLN A 495 -7.44 5.52 18.42
CA GLN A 495 -8.87 5.29 18.33
C GLN A 495 -9.27 4.81 16.92
N VAL A 496 -8.76 5.48 15.88
CA VAL A 496 -8.94 5.04 14.48
C VAL A 496 -8.48 3.59 14.32
N ARG A 497 -7.27 3.25 14.76
CA ARG A 497 -6.78 1.86 14.71
C ARG A 497 -7.63 0.89 15.50
N TYR A 498 -8.15 1.30 16.67
CA TYR A 498 -9.03 0.47 17.49
C TYR A 498 -10.35 0.16 16.78
N TYR A 499 -10.94 1.14 16.09
CA TYR A 499 -12.15 0.93 15.28
C TYR A 499 -11.88 0.00 14.11
N LEU A 500 -10.73 0.17 13.46
CA LEU A 500 -10.33 -0.64 12.31
C LEU A 500 -9.98 -2.07 12.71
N ASP A 501 -9.25 -2.28 13.80
CA ASP A 501 -8.94 -3.60 14.30
C ASP A 501 -10.20 -4.40 14.62
N GLN A 502 -11.25 -3.75 15.13
CA GLN A 502 -12.58 -4.36 15.29
C GLN A 502 -13.16 -4.82 13.93
N PHE A 503 -13.20 -3.95 12.92
CA PHE A 503 -13.68 -4.32 11.57
C PHE A 503 -12.84 -5.41 10.91
N TYR A 504 -11.54 -5.43 11.19
CA TYR A 504 -10.57 -6.30 10.55
C TYR A 504 -10.35 -7.63 11.26
N GLY A 505 -11.13 -7.89 12.32
CA GLY A 505 -11.04 -9.12 13.12
C GLY A 505 -9.71 -9.23 13.89
N ASN A 506 -8.99 -8.12 14.06
CA ASN A 506 -7.74 -8.07 14.79
C ASN A 506 -8.01 -8.00 16.30
N PRO A 507 -7.08 -8.51 17.14
CA PRO A 507 -7.19 -8.34 18.58
C PRO A 507 -7.09 -6.86 18.98
N ILE A 508 -8.00 -6.42 19.84
CA ILE A 508 -8.03 -5.06 20.41
C ILE A 508 -7.74 -5.08 21.92
N PRO A 509 -7.14 -4.01 22.47
CA PRO A 509 -6.94 -3.93 23.91
C PRO A 509 -8.29 -3.87 24.65
N THR A 510 -8.36 -4.51 25.81
CA THR A 510 -9.60 -4.64 26.59
C THR A 510 -9.49 -3.95 27.94
N SER A 511 -8.76 -4.56 28.88
CA SER A 511 -8.57 -4.04 30.25
C SER A 511 -7.21 -3.37 30.46
N SER A 512 -6.24 -3.59 29.55
CA SER A 512 -4.92 -2.98 29.59
C SER A 512 -4.34 -2.86 28.17
N ALA A 513 -3.28 -2.06 28.02
CA ALA A 513 -2.54 -1.91 26.77
C ALA A 513 -1.96 -3.23 26.22
N THR A 514 -1.87 -4.26 27.05
CA THR A 514 -1.26 -5.56 26.72
C THR A 514 -2.23 -6.72 26.80
N THR A 515 -3.48 -6.48 27.21
CA THR A 515 -4.51 -7.52 27.30
C THR A 515 -5.47 -7.40 26.12
N PHE A 516 -5.33 -8.32 25.17
CA PHE A 516 -6.08 -8.27 23.92
C PHE A 516 -7.23 -9.28 23.88
N GLY A 517 -8.32 -8.91 23.22
CA GLY A 517 -9.46 -9.76 22.91
C GLY A 517 -9.98 -9.50 21.51
N ASN A 518 -10.83 -10.39 20.99
CA ASN A 518 -11.43 -10.24 19.66
C ASN A 518 -12.87 -9.76 19.79
N ALA A 519 -13.24 -8.76 18.99
CA ALA A 519 -14.61 -8.26 18.91
C ALA A 519 -15.55 -9.20 18.13
N ASN A 520 -15.01 -10.16 17.37
CA ASN A 520 -15.74 -11.13 16.55
C ASN A 520 -16.76 -10.45 15.61
N ILE A 521 -16.31 -9.44 14.88
CA ILE A 521 -17.11 -8.74 13.87
C ILE A 521 -16.84 -9.38 12.50
N HIS A 522 -17.89 -9.44 11.69
CA HIS A 522 -17.84 -9.87 10.30
C HIS A 522 -18.43 -8.78 9.42
N VAL A 523 -17.78 -8.47 8.31
CA VAL A 523 -18.27 -7.47 7.35
C VAL A 523 -18.22 -8.06 5.95
N ALA A 524 -19.39 -8.49 5.48
CA ALA A 524 -19.53 -9.20 4.24
C ALA A 524 -19.59 -8.26 3.04
N PHE A 525 -18.60 -8.36 2.15
CA PHE A 525 -18.54 -7.62 0.89
C PHE A 525 -18.93 -8.52 -0.27
N ASN A 526 -20.19 -8.44 -0.69
CA ASN A 526 -20.58 -8.98 -1.99
C ASN A 526 -19.93 -8.14 -3.10
N MET A 527 -19.16 -8.79 -3.99
CA MET A 527 -18.35 -8.08 -4.99
C MET A 527 -19.18 -7.37 -6.06
N GLY A 528 -20.39 -7.87 -6.35
CA GLY A 528 -21.35 -7.18 -7.22
C GLY A 528 -21.92 -5.91 -6.59
N ASN A 529 -22.24 -5.95 -5.30
CA ASN A 529 -22.63 -4.76 -4.54
C ASN A 529 -21.46 -3.77 -4.45
N LEU A 530 -20.23 -4.24 -4.19
CA LEU A 530 -19.05 -3.39 -4.17
C LEU A 530 -18.80 -2.69 -5.51
N SER A 531 -18.98 -3.40 -6.64
CA SER A 531 -18.93 -2.79 -7.99
C SER A 531 -19.98 -1.68 -8.16
N THR A 532 -21.19 -1.90 -7.63
CA THR A 532 -22.26 -0.88 -7.65
C THR A 532 -21.91 0.35 -6.81
N VAL A 533 -21.41 0.16 -5.58
CA VAL A 533 -20.97 1.26 -4.73
C VAL A 533 -19.77 1.99 -5.35
N PHE A 534 -18.80 1.26 -5.90
CA PHE A 534 -17.66 1.84 -6.64
C PHE A 534 -18.14 2.74 -7.79
N GLY A 535 -19.11 2.27 -8.57
CA GLY A 535 -19.72 3.05 -9.64
C GLY A 535 -20.35 4.35 -9.15
N LYS A 536 -21.09 4.31 -8.04
CA LYS A 536 -21.74 5.49 -7.45
C LYS A 536 -20.72 6.47 -6.86
N VAL A 537 -19.71 5.96 -6.17
CA VAL A 537 -18.61 6.74 -5.59
C VAL A 537 -17.87 7.52 -6.67
N PHE A 538 -17.40 6.85 -7.72
CA PHE A 538 -16.67 7.53 -8.80
C PHE A 538 -17.57 8.41 -9.66
N ALA A 539 -18.87 8.14 -9.76
CA ALA A 539 -19.81 9.04 -10.43
C ALA A 539 -19.99 10.39 -9.71
N THR A 540 -19.50 10.52 -8.47
CA THR A 540 -19.41 11.82 -7.78
C THR A 540 -18.20 12.66 -8.21
N LEU A 541 -17.35 12.12 -9.08
CA LEU A 541 -16.16 12.77 -9.63
C LEU A 541 -16.35 13.10 -11.13
N ALA A 542 -15.65 14.13 -11.61
CA ALA A 542 -15.65 14.54 -13.02
C ALA A 542 -14.22 14.79 -13.48
N TYR A 543 -13.85 14.41 -14.70
CA TYR A 543 -12.49 14.52 -15.23
C TYR A 543 -12.44 15.55 -16.37
N PRO A 544 -11.28 16.20 -16.61
CA PRO A 544 -11.13 17.16 -17.70
C PRO A 544 -11.19 16.43 -19.05
N THR A 545 -11.95 16.99 -19.99
CA THR A 545 -11.95 16.56 -21.41
C THR A 545 -11.19 17.55 -22.30
N SER A 546 -10.95 18.76 -21.80
CA SER A 546 -10.09 19.80 -22.38
C SER A 546 -9.64 20.77 -21.29
N SER A 547 -8.91 21.84 -21.66
CA SER A 547 -8.46 22.87 -20.70
C SER A 547 -9.59 23.67 -20.05
N SER A 548 -10.82 23.59 -20.58
CA SER A 548 -11.97 24.37 -20.08
C SER A 548 -13.26 23.55 -19.93
N GLN A 549 -13.25 22.26 -20.27
CA GLN A 549 -14.43 21.41 -20.18
C GLN A 549 -14.14 20.14 -19.39
N SER A 550 -15.23 19.59 -18.84
CA SER A 550 -15.20 18.38 -18.05
C SER A 550 -16.40 17.50 -18.25
N GLN A 551 -16.26 16.26 -17.81
CA GLN A 551 -17.35 15.30 -17.83
C GLN A 551 -17.37 14.50 -16.54
N TYR A 552 -18.57 14.28 -16.00
CA TYR A 552 -18.75 13.33 -14.90
C TYR A 552 -18.35 11.92 -15.35
N ILE A 553 -17.68 11.20 -14.45
CA ILE A 553 -17.47 9.76 -14.63
C ILE A 553 -18.84 9.10 -14.58
N THR A 554 -19.14 8.26 -15.56
CA THR A 554 -20.39 7.50 -15.54
C THR A 554 -20.24 6.26 -14.65
N VAL A 555 -21.34 5.85 -14.01
CA VAL A 555 -21.39 4.58 -13.24
C VAL A 555 -20.91 3.41 -14.10
N ALA A 556 -21.27 3.39 -15.39
CA ALA A 556 -20.87 2.34 -16.34
C ALA A 556 -19.35 2.30 -16.59
N GLN A 557 -18.69 3.45 -16.73
CA GLN A 557 -17.22 3.52 -16.86
C GLN A 557 -16.53 2.95 -15.62
N ALA A 558 -16.96 3.38 -14.44
CA ALA A 558 -16.40 2.91 -13.18
C ALA A 558 -16.65 1.41 -12.95
N GLN A 559 -17.87 0.91 -13.21
CA GLN A 559 -18.18 -0.52 -13.11
C GLN A 559 -17.41 -1.37 -14.11
N ALA A 560 -17.18 -0.87 -15.34
CA ALA A 560 -16.37 -1.58 -16.33
C ALA A 560 -14.91 -1.75 -15.85
N ALA A 561 -14.31 -0.69 -15.29
CA ALA A 561 -12.97 -0.74 -14.71
C ALA A 561 -12.88 -1.71 -13.52
N PHE A 562 -13.92 -1.73 -12.66
CA PHE A 562 -14.02 -2.66 -11.54
C PHE A 562 -14.15 -4.12 -12.00
N ASN A 563 -15.02 -4.39 -12.98
CA ASN A 563 -15.20 -5.75 -13.50
C ASN A 563 -13.94 -6.27 -14.19
N ALA A 564 -13.17 -5.40 -14.86
CA ALA A 564 -11.85 -5.76 -15.37
C ALA A 564 -10.88 -6.11 -14.23
N ALA A 565 -10.90 -5.36 -13.12
CA ALA A 565 -10.09 -5.65 -11.94
C ALA A 565 -10.44 -6.99 -11.27
N LEU A 566 -11.72 -7.35 -11.19
CA LEU A 566 -12.15 -8.67 -10.72
C LEU A 566 -11.51 -9.79 -11.54
N ALA A 567 -11.52 -9.67 -12.87
CA ALA A 567 -10.89 -10.64 -13.76
C ALA A 567 -9.36 -10.70 -13.57
N GLN A 568 -8.70 -9.53 -13.45
CA GLN A 568 -7.25 -9.43 -13.22
C GLN A 568 -6.81 -10.08 -11.90
N LYS A 569 -7.65 -9.99 -10.85
CA LYS A 569 -7.36 -10.56 -9.53
C LYS A 569 -7.94 -11.96 -9.30
N GLY A 570 -8.62 -12.54 -10.30
CA GLY A 570 -9.22 -13.87 -10.20
C GLY A 570 -10.35 -13.96 -9.17
N VAL A 571 -11.09 -12.88 -8.95
CA VAL A 571 -12.20 -12.82 -7.99
C VAL A 571 -13.53 -12.87 -8.76
N ALA A 572 -14.41 -13.80 -8.40
CA ALA A 572 -15.72 -13.91 -9.04
C ALA A 572 -16.62 -12.73 -8.65
N ALA A 573 -17.38 -12.19 -9.61
CA ALA A 573 -18.33 -11.09 -9.35
C ALA A 573 -19.43 -11.47 -8.35
N SER A 574 -19.77 -12.76 -8.25
CA SER A 574 -20.72 -13.30 -7.27
C SER A 574 -20.10 -13.66 -5.92
N ALA A 575 -18.80 -13.47 -5.74
CA ALA A 575 -18.14 -13.77 -4.47
C ALA A 575 -18.63 -12.83 -3.38
N THR A 576 -18.68 -13.34 -2.16
CA THR A 576 -18.79 -12.54 -0.93
C THR A 576 -17.51 -12.74 -0.13
N LEU A 577 -16.76 -11.67 0.07
CA LEU A 577 -15.50 -11.64 0.81
C LEU A 577 -15.72 -10.95 2.16
N ASP A 578 -15.11 -11.44 3.23
CA ASP A 578 -15.22 -10.87 4.57
C ASP A 578 -14.06 -9.92 4.84
N LEU A 579 -14.35 -8.65 5.09
CA LEU A 579 -13.34 -7.63 5.41
C LEU A 579 -12.60 -7.96 6.72
N SER A 580 -13.24 -8.71 7.64
CA SER A 580 -12.60 -9.11 8.90
C SER A 580 -11.62 -10.27 8.72
N ASN A 581 -11.58 -10.89 7.54
CA ASN A 581 -10.57 -11.88 7.21
C ASN A 581 -9.40 -11.22 6.45
N ALA A 582 -8.19 -11.29 7.01
CA ALA A 582 -7.02 -10.62 6.44
C ALA A 582 -6.71 -11.01 4.98
N ALA A 583 -6.86 -12.29 4.61
CA ALA A 583 -6.59 -12.75 3.24
C ALA A 583 -7.65 -12.23 2.26
N GLN A 584 -8.92 -12.25 2.66
CA GLN A 584 -10.02 -11.77 1.82
C GLN A 584 -10.03 -10.24 1.74
N ARG A 585 -9.69 -9.53 2.83
CA ARG A 585 -9.45 -8.09 2.83
C ARG A 585 -8.35 -7.69 1.85
N ALA A 586 -7.24 -8.43 1.81
CA ALA A 586 -6.18 -8.19 0.82
C ALA A 586 -6.69 -8.38 -0.63
N GLN A 587 -7.61 -9.32 -0.88
CA GLN A 587 -8.27 -9.46 -2.18
C GLN A 587 -9.20 -8.27 -2.49
N ILE A 588 -10.00 -7.80 -1.52
CA ILE A 588 -10.86 -6.62 -1.66
C ILE A 588 -10.01 -5.39 -2.04
N PHE A 589 -8.95 -5.11 -1.28
CA PHE A 589 -8.05 -3.99 -1.56
C PHE A 589 -7.37 -4.13 -2.91
N GLY A 590 -6.85 -5.31 -3.25
CA GLY A 590 -6.23 -5.54 -4.55
C GLY A 590 -7.18 -5.32 -5.73
N VAL A 591 -8.45 -5.69 -5.61
CA VAL A 591 -9.47 -5.40 -6.64
C VAL A 591 -9.72 -3.90 -6.75
N LEU A 592 -9.88 -3.20 -5.61
CA LEU A 592 -10.11 -1.76 -5.60
C LEU A 592 -8.94 -0.97 -6.19
N GLU A 593 -7.70 -1.29 -5.81
CA GLU A 593 -6.47 -0.70 -6.36
C GLU A 593 -6.42 -0.85 -7.89
N ALA A 594 -6.63 -2.08 -8.38
CA ALA A 594 -6.66 -2.35 -9.81
C ALA A 594 -7.82 -1.64 -10.53
N ALA A 595 -9.00 -1.53 -9.90
CA ALA A 595 -10.14 -0.83 -10.45
C ALA A 595 -9.87 0.67 -10.63
N ILE A 596 -9.22 1.30 -9.66
CA ILE A 596 -8.82 2.71 -9.72
C ILE A 596 -7.83 2.93 -10.87
N GLY A 597 -6.76 2.13 -10.96
CA GLY A 597 -5.78 2.23 -12.05
C GLY A 597 -6.37 1.94 -13.45
N ASN A 598 -7.28 0.96 -13.55
CA ASN A 598 -8.02 0.70 -14.80
C ASN A 598 -8.90 1.91 -15.20
N LEU A 599 -9.51 2.57 -14.21
CA LEU A 599 -10.35 3.74 -14.45
C LEU A 599 -9.51 4.93 -14.92
N GLU A 600 -8.39 5.24 -14.28
CA GLU A 600 -7.45 6.28 -14.76
C GLU A 600 -7.01 6.02 -16.20
N THR A 601 -6.63 4.77 -16.50
CA THR A 601 -6.23 4.35 -17.85
C THR A 601 -7.35 4.59 -18.87
N THR A 602 -8.59 4.26 -18.51
CA THR A 602 -9.76 4.44 -19.38
C THR A 602 -10.09 5.92 -19.58
N LEU A 603 -9.92 6.74 -18.56
CA LEU A 603 -10.20 8.17 -18.60
C LEU A 603 -9.07 8.97 -19.26
N GLY A 604 -7.85 8.42 -19.31
CA GLY A 604 -6.66 9.16 -19.74
C GLY A 604 -6.29 10.30 -18.79
N SER A 605 -6.66 10.20 -17.51
CA SER A 605 -6.44 11.22 -16.48
C SER A 605 -6.07 10.56 -15.16
N SER A 606 -5.11 11.15 -14.45
CA SER A 606 -4.75 10.70 -13.10
C SER A 606 -5.64 11.37 -12.04
N PHE A 607 -5.98 10.60 -11.02
CA PHE A 607 -6.67 11.05 -9.81
C PHE A 607 -5.79 11.97 -8.94
N ALA A 608 -4.47 11.83 -8.99
CA ALA A 608 -3.54 12.70 -8.29
C ALA A 608 -3.24 14.03 -9.03
N ALA A 609 -3.77 14.19 -10.25
CA ALA A 609 -3.50 15.37 -11.04
C ALA A 609 -4.19 16.61 -10.45
N THR A 610 -3.53 17.76 -10.56
CA THR A 610 -3.99 19.01 -9.98
C THR A 610 -3.93 20.17 -10.97
N THR A 611 -4.72 21.21 -10.73
CA THR A 611 -4.86 22.42 -11.57
C THR A 611 -4.94 23.68 -10.71
N ASN A 612 -4.39 24.79 -11.23
CA ASN A 612 -4.59 26.13 -10.64
C ASN A 612 -5.79 26.88 -11.25
N VAL A 613 -6.47 26.27 -12.23
CA VAL A 613 -7.64 26.83 -12.90
C VAL A 613 -8.86 26.06 -12.46
N GLN A 614 -9.89 26.78 -12.00
CA GLN A 614 -11.20 26.21 -11.76
C GLN A 614 -11.84 25.83 -13.10
N LEU A 615 -12.01 24.54 -13.33
CA LEU A 615 -12.53 24.01 -14.58
C LEU A 615 -14.07 24.09 -14.58
N GLN A 616 -14.66 24.38 -15.74
CA GLN A 616 -16.12 24.62 -15.86
C GLN A 616 -16.96 23.35 -15.97
#